data_AF-A0ABD6DFC7-F1
#
_entry.id   AF-A0ABD6DFC7-F1
#
_cell.length_a   1.000
_cell.length_b   1.000
_cell.length_c   1.000
_cell.angle_alpha   90.00
_cell.angle_beta   90.00
_cell.angle_gamma   90.00
#
_symmetry.space_group_name_H-M   'P 1'
#
loop_
_entity.id
_entity.type
_entity.pdbx_description
1 polymer ?
#
loop_
_entity_poly.entity_id
_entity_poly.type
_entity_poly.pdbx_seq_one_letter_code
_entity_poly.pdbx_strand_id
1 'polypeptide(L)'
;MPDNDQEYDKESVNLWVDPERKARWKQFVDEESDFQYLSQLIRKAVEREIQQSDDDGKAVELSENVVGHFDNLQNSIAELEQVMQEAEKRLSGIEREVRDDPQVRQLANEVFEILPSMDEIKHYEIHIADGATPPEHIAPRAQAGTVEGIADSLDIEPHEVKAALDRLQQDTHQVHTTDWNGETRYYKGE
;
A
#
# COMPACT_ATOMS: atom_id res chain seq x y z
N MET A 1 -21.89 9.86 -46.33
CA MET A 1 -21.91 9.59 -44.88
C MET A 1 -23.38 9.52 -44.49
N PRO A 2 -23.93 8.35 -44.16
CA PRO A 2 -25.27 8.26 -43.61
C PRO A 2 -25.20 8.28 -42.08
N ASP A 3 -25.87 9.28 -41.50
CA ASP A 3 -26.36 9.28 -40.12
C ASP A 3 -27.20 8.02 -39.89
N ASN A 4 -26.87 7.26 -38.85
CA ASN A 4 -27.63 6.09 -38.42
C ASN A 4 -28.15 6.33 -37.00
N ASP A 5 -29.06 7.29 -36.87
CA ASP A 5 -29.94 7.41 -35.70
C ASP A 5 -30.93 6.25 -35.73
N GLN A 6 -30.49 5.09 -35.23
CA GLN A 6 -31.42 4.01 -34.89
C GLN A 6 -32.08 4.35 -33.56
N GLU A 7 -33.27 4.94 -33.65
CA GLU A 7 -34.20 5.08 -32.54
C GLU A 7 -34.63 3.68 -32.09
N TYR A 8 -34.05 3.19 -30.99
CA TYR A 8 -34.48 1.94 -30.37
C TYR A 8 -35.90 2.12 -29.85
N ASP A 9 -36.84 1.35 -30.41
CA ASP A 9 -38.22 1.31 -29.93
C ASP A 9 -38.22 0.75 -28.49
N LYS A 10 -38.44 1.62 -27.51
CA LYS A 10 -38.40 1.27 -26.08
C LYS A 10 -39.82 1.02 -25.61
N GLU A 11 -40.19 -0.25 -25.51
CA GLU A 11 -41.45 -0.64 -24.87
C GLU A 11 -41.37 -0.42 -23.35
N SER A 12 -42.36 0.27 -22.79
CA SER A 12 -42.45 0.50 -21.34
C SER A 12 -43.39 -0.53 -20.70
N VAL A 13 -42.89 -1.21 -19.66
CA VAL A 13 -43.64 -2.22 -18.92
C VAL A 13 -43.99 -1.67 -17.55
N ASN A 14 -45.30 -1.61 -17.25
CA ASN A 14 -45.78 -1.21 -15.93
C ASN A 14 -45.85 -2.43 -15.01
N LEU A 15 -45.01 -2.44 -13.97
CA LEU A 15 -44.96 -3.51 -12.99
C LEU A 15 -45.60 -3.08 -11.66
N TRP A 16 -46.48 -3.91 -11.14
CA TRP A 16 -47.08 -3.74 -9.82
C TRP A 16 -46.23 -4.50 -8.80
N VAL A 17 -45.69 -3.78 -7.82
CA VAL A 17 -44.78 -4.34 -6.81
C VAL A 17 -45.15 -3.79 -5.44
N ASP A 18 -45.05 -4.63 -4.42
CA ASP A 18 -45.19 -4.19 -3.03
C ASP A 18 -44.19 -3.05 -2.72
N PRO A 19 -44.64 -2.01 -1.99
CA PRO A 19 -43.81 -0.83 -1.71
C PRO A 19 -42.52 -1.19 -0.97
N GLU A 20 -42.55 -2.19 -0.09
CA GLU A 20 -41.38 -2.68 0.65
C GLU A 20 -40.34 -3.35 -0.27
N ARG A 21 -40.79 -4.12 -1.28
CA ARG A 21 -39.88 -4.74 -2.25
C ARG A 21 -39.24 -3.67 -3.15
N LYS A 22 -40.04 -2.69 -3.59
CA LYS A 22 -39.54 -1.56 -4.37
C LYS A 22 -38.50 -0.74 -3.58
N ALA A 23 -38.70 -0.55 -2.27
CA ALA A 23 -37.73 0.13 -1.41
C ALA A 23 -36.40 -0.64 -1.34
N ARG A 24 -36.46 -1.96 -1.11
CA ARG A 24 -35.26 -2.82 -1.09
C ARG A 24 -34.49 -2.78 -2.40
N TRP A 25 -35.18 -2.82 -3.54
CA TRP A 25 -34.50 -2.76 -4.83
C TRP A 25 -33.86 -1.41 -5.11
N LYS A 26 -34.47 -0.30 -4.67
CA LYS A 26 -33.85 1.02 -4.78
C LYS A 26 -32.59 1.12 -3.94
N GLN A 27 -32.67 0.70 -2.68
CA GLN A 27 -31.51 0.66 -1.78
C GLN A 27 -30.36 -0.16 -2.38
N PHE A 28 -30.67 -1.32 -2.97
CA PHE A 28 -29.68 -2.16 -3.62
C PHE A 28 -29.00 -1.48 -4.82
N VAL A 29 -29.75 -0.73 -5.63
CA VAL A 29 -29.20 0.07 -6.75
C VAL A 29 -28.35 1.24 -6.24
N ASP A 30 -28.73 1.83 -5.11
CA ASP A 30 -27.99 2.96 -4.53
C ASP A 30 -26.69 2.49 -3.84
N GLU A 31 -26.65 1.26 -3.32
CA GLU A 31 -25.49 0.66 -2.64
C GLU A 31 -24.50 -0.02 -3.61
N GLU A 32 -24.98 -0.71 -4.64
CA GLU A 32 -24.12 -1.36 -5.64
C GLU A 32 -23.93 -0.48 -6.89
N SER A 33 -22.68 -0.08 -7.15
CA SER A 33 -22.29 0.79 -8.28
C SER A 33 -22.54 0.19 -9.67
N ASP A 34 -22.89 -1.10 -9.74
CA ASP A 34 -23.05 -1.86 -10.97
C ASP A 34 -24.38 -1.59 -11.68
N PHE A 35 -25.33 -0.92 -11.02
CA PHE A 35 -26.64 -0.61 -11.58
C PHE A 35 -26.90 0.90 -11.54
N GLN A 36 -27.22 1.49 -12.70
CA GLN A 36 -27.55 2.92 -12.76
C GLN A 36 -29.04 3.18 -12.57
N TYR A 37 -29.89 2.18 -12.85
CA TYR A 37 -31.34 2.32 -12.77
C TYR A 37 -32.02 1.01 -12.34
N LEU A 38 -33.14 1.13 -11.64
CA LEU A 38 -33.98 -0.01 -11.23
C LEU A 38 -34.42 -0.90 -12.41
N SER A 39 -34.64 -0.32 -13.58
CA SER A 39 -34.99 -1.07 -14.80
C SER A 39 -33.86 -1.98 -15.28
N GLN A 40 -32.60 -1.59 -15.07
CA GLN A 40 -31.44 -2.43 -15.40
C GLN A 40 -31.34 -3.61 -14.44
N LEU A 41 -31.57 -3.39 -13.14
CA LEU A 41 -31.63 -4.46 -12.14
C LEU A 41 -32.73 -5.48 -12.48
N ILE A 42 -33.95 -5.01 -12.74
CA ILE A 42 -35.08 -5.88 -13.08
C ILE A 42 -34.79 -6.66 -14.37
N ARG A 43 -34.25 -6.00 -15.41
CA ARG A 43 -33.90 -6.67 -16.66
C ARG A 43 -32.85 -7.77 -16.44
N LYS A 44 -31.76 -7.46 -15.73
CA LYS A 44 -30.67 -8.43 -15.48
C LYS A 44 -31.13 -9.59 -14.59
N ALA A 45 -32.00 -9.34 -13.62
CA ALA A 45 -32.59 -10.38 -12.77
C ALA A 45 -33.52 -11.30 -13.57
N VAL A 46 -34.39 -10.73 -14.42
CA VAL A 46 -35.28 -11.51 -15.29
C VAL A 46 -34.48 -12.30 -16.33
N GLU A 47 -33.46 -11.70 -16.93
CA GLU A 47 -32.57 -12.38 -17.89
C GLU A 47 -31.83 -13.55 -17.23
N ARG A 48 -31.32 -13.37 -16.00
CA ARG A 48 -30.71 -14.44 -15.21
C ARG A 48 -31.69 -15.58 -14.91
N GLU A 49 -32.92 -15.25 -14.51
CA GLU A 49 -33.94 -16.26 -14.19
C GLU A 49 -34.33 -17.09 -15.42
N ILE A 50 -34.49 -16.43 -16.57
CA ILE A 50 -34.78 -17.10 -17.84
C ILE A 50 -33.61 -18.03 -18.22
N GLN A 51 -32.38 -17.55 -18.09
CA GLN A 51 -31.17 -18.31 -18.42
C GLN A 51 -30.97 -19.50 -17.48
N GLN A 52 -31.32 -19.36 -16.20
CA GLN A 52 -31.29 -20.43 -15.20
C GLN A 52 -32.38 -21.49 -15.47
N SER A 53 -33.55 -21.07 -15.96
CA SER A 53 -34.63 -21.99 -16.35
C SER A 53 -34.26 -22.85 -17.57
N ASP A 54 -33.41 -22.34 -18.46
CA ASP A 54 -32.88 -23.08 -19.61
C ASP A 54 -31.72 -24.04 -19.24
N ASP A 55 -31.07 -23.83 -18.09
CA ASP A 55 -29.86 -24.55 -17.66
C ASP A 55 -30.14 -25.66 -16.62
N ASP A 56 -31.39 -25.86 -16.24
CA ASP A 56 -31.85 -26.88 -15.27
C ASP A 56 -31.63 -28.34 -15.74
N GLY A 57 -31.13 -28.53 -16.98
CA GLY A 57 -30.65 -29.81 -17.52
C GLY A 57 -29.12 -30.00 -17.47
N LYS A 58 -28.32 -28.98 -17.13
CA LYS A 58 -26.84 -29.00 -17.12
C LYS A 58 -26.22 -28.68 -15.76
N ALA A 59 -27.02 -28.24 -14.78
CA ALA A 59 -26.54 -27.80 -13.46
C ALA A 59 -25.83 -28.87 -12.61
N VAL A 60 -26.06 -30.18 -12.85
CA VAL A 60 -25.44 -31.25 -12.04
C VAL A 60 -23.94 -31.39 -12.31
N GLU A 61 -23.48 -31.17 -13.55
CA GLU A 61 -22.07 -31.38 -13.95
C GLU A 61 -21.16 -30.17 -13.66
N LEU A 62 -21.75 -28.96 -13.57
CA LEU A 62 -21.02 -27.75 -13.17
C LEU A 62 -20.76 -27.68 -11.65
N SER A 63 -21.60 -28.30 -10.82
CA SER A 63 -21.44 -28.22 -9.35
C SER A 63 -20.21 -28.97 -8.84
N GLU A 64 -19.87 -30.15 -9.39
CA GLU A 64 -18.67 -30.90 -9.00
C GLU A 64 -17.38 -30.17 -9.40
N ASN A 65 -17.37 -29.53 -10.58
CA ASN A 65 -16.20 -28.82 -11.08
C ASN A 65 -15.96 -27.50 -10.33
N VAL A 66 -17.03 -26.79 -9.95
CA VAL A 66 -16.93 -25.56 -9.14
C VAL A 66 -16.50 -25.86 -7.70
N VAL A 67 -17.01 -26.94 -7.10
CA VAL A 67 -16.56 -27.38 -5.77
C VAL A 67 -15.08 -27.81 -5.79
N GLY A 68 -14.64 -28.55 -6.81
CA GLY A 68 -13.24 -28.90 -6.98
C GLY A 68 -12.32 -27.69 -7.22
N HIS A 69 -12.78 -26.66 -7.93
CA HIS A 69 -12.03 -25.41 -8.05
C HIS A 69 -12.00 -24.59 -6.76
N PHE A 70 -13.05 -24.60 -5.96
CA PHE A 70 -13.09 -23.92 -4.67
C PHE A 70 -12.13 -24.55 -3.66
N ASP A 71 -12.07 -25.89 -3.61
CA ASP A 71 -11.10 -26.61 -2.77
C ASP A 71 -9.65 -26.31 -3.18
N ASN A 72 -9.38 -26.23 -4.48
CA ASN A 72 -8.06 -25.85 -4.99
C ASN A 72 -7.69 -24.39 -4.66
N LEU A 73 -8.66 -23.46 -4.71
CA LEU A 73 -8.44 -22.07 -4.30
C LEU A 73 -8.18 -21.96 -2.79
N GLN A 74 -8.92 -22.71 -1.97
CA GLN A 74 -8.71 -22.72 -0.52
C GLN A 74 -7.33 -23.29 -0.16
N ASN A 75 -6.89 -24.35 -0.84
CA ASN A 75 -5.55 -24.90 -0.66
C ASN A 75 -4.46 -23.92 -1.11
N SER A 76 -4.68 -23.20 -2.22
CA SER A 76 -3.74 -22.17 -2.71
C SER A 76 -3.62 -20.99 -1.74
N ILE A 77 -4.73 -20.58 -1.11
CA ILE A 77 -4.73 -19.53 -0.08
C ILE A 77 -3.96 -20.01 1.16
N ALA A 78 -4.20 -21.25 1.61
CA ALA A 78 -3.48 -21.82 2.75
C ALA A 78 -1.97 -21.94 2.46
N GLU A 79 -1.59 -22.29 1.23
CA GLU A 79 -0.19 -22.34 0.81
C GLU A 79 0.44 -20.94 0.76
N LEU A 80 -0.29 -19.93 0.27
CA LEU A 80 0.15 -18.54 0.29
C LEU A 80 0.32 -18.00 1.72
N GLU A 81 -0.61 -18.30 2.63
CA GLU A 81 -0.49 -17.93 4.04
C GLU A 81 0.76 -18.56 4.66
N GLN A 82 1.04 -19.83 4.36
CA GLN A 82 2.23 -20.51 4.84
C GLN A 82 3.52 -19.88 4.29
N VAL A 83 3.55 -19.52 3.01
CA VAL A 83 4.68 -18.83 2.38
C VAL A 83 4.89 -17.44 3.00
N MET A 84 3.80 -16.70 3.27
CA MET A 84 3.90 -15.39 3.94
C MET A 84 4.44 -15.53 5.36
N GLN A 85 3.94 -16.49 6.15
CA GLN A 85 4.44 -16.76 7.50
C GLN A 85 5.92 -17.18 7.50
N GLU A 86 6.35 -17.98 6.51
CA GLU A 86 7.75 -18.36 6.36
C GLU A 86 8.63 -17.18 5.93
N ALA A 87 8.13 -16.32 5.03
CA ALA A 87 8.81 -15.09 4.64
C ALA A 87 8.97 -14.14 5.83
N GLU A 88 7.92 -13.93 6.63
CA GLU A 88 7.97 -13.14 7.87
C GLU A 88 8.98 -13.72 8.86
N LYS A 89 8.96 -15.04 9.10
CA LYS A 89 9.91 -15.69 9.99
C LYS A 89 11.36 -15.55 9.51
N ARG A 90 11.59 -15.65 8.20
CA ARG A 90 12.90 -15.44 7.59
C ARG A 90 13.34 -13.98 7.69
N LEU A 91 12.45 -13.03 7.42
CA LEU A 91 12.68 -11.59 7.59
C LEU A 91 13.05 -11.27 9.04
N SER A 92 12.25 -11.69 10.02
CA SER A 92 12.56 -11.48 11.44
C SER A 92 13.86 -12.18 11.88
N GLY A 93 14.21 -13.31 11.25
CA GLY A 93 15.48 -13.99 11.47
C GLY A 93 16.68 -13.17 10.96
N ILE A 94 16.57 -12.68 9.72
CA ILE A 94 17.58 -11.83 9.08
C ILE A 94 17.71 -10.50 9.82
N GLU A 95 16.60 -9.85 10.19
CA GLU A 95 16.60 -8.62 10.99
C GLU A 95 17.31 -8.80 12.33
N ARG A 96 17.11 -9.94 13.00
CA ARG A 96 17.80 -10.25 14.26
C ARG A 96 19.29 -10.54 14.04
N GLU A 97 19.65 -11.24 12.97
CA GLU A 97 21.05 -11.51 12.62
C GLU A 97 21.81 -10.23 12.28
N VAL A 98 21.23 -9.37 11.44
CA VAL A 98 21.75 -8.03 11.12
C VAL A 98 21.83 -7.16 12.37
N ARG A 99 20.88 -7.29 13.32
CA ARG A 99 20.92 -6.58 14.60
C ARG A 99 22.01 -7.09 15.55
N ASP A 100 22.44 -8.34 15.48
CA ASP A 100 23.52 -8.83 16.34
C ASP A 100 24.90 -8.77 15.67
N ASP A 101 24.95 -8.33 14.41
CA ASP A 101 26.17 -8.14 13.66
C ASP A 101 27.08 -7.05 14.31
N PRO A 102 28.32 -7.41 14.69
CA PRO A 102 29.31 -6.46 15.17
C PRO A 102 29.61 -5.32 14.19
N GLN A 103 29.52 -5.56 12.88
CA GLN A 103 29.77 -4.57 11.84
C GLN A 103 28.68 -3.50 11.84
N VAL A 104 27.41 -3.90 11.99
CA VAL A 104 26.29 -2.97 12.09
C VAL A 104 26.38 -2.11 13.36
N ARG A 105 26.96 -2.64 14.46
CA ARG A 105 27.22 -1.84 15.67
C ARG A 105 28.32 -0.80 15.47
N GLN A 106 29.39 -1.16 14.77
CA GLN A 106 30.46 -0.22 14.43
C GLN A 106 29.92 0.87 13.51
N LEU A 107 29.20 0.47 12.47
CA LEU A 107 28.53 1.37 11.55
C LEU A 107 27.55 2.31 12.25
N ALA A 108 26.75 1.79 13.19
CA ALA A 108 25.86 2.63 13.99
C ALA A 108 26.62 3.70 14.79
N ASN A 109 27.78 3.39 15.35
CA ASN A 109 28.59 4.40 16.04
C ASN A 109 29.15 5.45 15.06
N GLU A 110 29.64 5.02 13.89
CA GLU A 110 30.18 5.92 12.86
C GLU A 110 29.09 6.84 12.29
N VAL A 111 27.93 6.29 11.95
CA VAL A 111 26.73 7.04 11.56
C VAL A 111 26.32 8.00 12.67
N PHE A 112 26.32 7.55 13.92
CA PHE A 112 26.02 8.44 15.04
C PHE A 112 27.02 9.59 15.12
N GLU A 113 28.33 9.39 14.98
CA GLU A 113 29.29 10.49 15.08
C GLU A 113 29.03 11.63 14.07
N ILE A 114 28.58 11.28 12.86
CA ILE A 114 28.33 12.26 11.80
C ILE A 114 26.90 12.81 11.78
N LEU A 115 25.97 12.23 12.53
CA LEU A 115 24.60 12.75 12.61
C LEU A 115 24.60 14.21 13.11
N PRO A 116 23.81 15.09 12.46
CA PRO A 116 23.70 16.49 12.87
C PRO A 116 22.82 16.63 14.12
N SER A 117 22.95 17.74 14.81
CA SER A 117 22.01 18.22 15.81
C SER A 117 20.80 18.89 15.15
N MET A 118 19.71 19.03 15.90
CA MET A 118 18.50 19.70 15.42
C MET A 118 18.78 21.16 14.99
N ASP A 119 19.69 21.85 15.67
CA ASP A 119 20.05 23.21 15.33
C ASP A 119 20.89 23.28 14.04
N GLU A 120 21.76 22.30 13.79
CA GLU A 120 22.49 22.18 12.51
C GLU A 120 21.52 21.95 11.34
N ILE A 121 20.49 21.12 11.50
CA ILE A 121 19.46 20.90 10.46
C ILE A 121 18.73 22.21 10.13
N LYS A 122 18.31 22.98 11.14
CA LYS A 122 17.62 24.26 10.94
C LYS A 122 18.51 25.29 10.24
N HIS A 123 19.78 25.40 10.64
CA HIS A 123 20.72 26.33 10.02
C HIS A 123 21.01 25.97 8.57
N TYR A 124 21.20 24.68 8.27
CA TYR A 124 21.39 24.20 6.90
C TYR A 124 20.20 24.59 6.01
N GLU A 125 18.98 24.40 6.50
CA GLU A 125 17.77 24.70 5.77
C GLU A 125 17.61 26.20 5.48
N ILE A 126 17.87 27.07 6.46
CA ILE A 126 17.81 28.52 6.29
C ILE A 126 18.76 28.96 5.16
N HIS A 127 19.96 28.39 5.12
CA HIS A 127 20.94 28.71 4.07
C HIS A 127 20.53 28.21 2.68
N ILE A 128 19.97 27.00 2.58
CA ILE A 128 19.48 26.44 1.32
C ILE A 128 18.30 27.25 0.78
N ALA A 129 17.36 27.65 1.66
CA ALA A 129 16.22 28.47 1.29
C ALA A 129 16.63 29.86 0.76
N ASP A 130 17.71 30.43 1.29
CA ASP A 130 18.30 31.69 0.83
C ASP A 130 19.16 31.54 -0.43
N GLY A 131 19.26 30.33 -1.00
CA GLY A 131 20.10 30.04 -2.18
C GLY A 131 21.60 30.16 -1.91
N ALA A 132 21.99 30.18 -0.63
CA ALA A 132 23.37 30.28 -0.19
C ALA A 132 23.95 28.88 0.02
N THR A 133 25.20 28.67 -0.41
CA THR A 133 25.94 27.46 -0.05
C THR A 133 26.24 27.50 1.45
N PRO A 134 25.88 26.46 2.23
CA PRO A 134 26.20 26.42 3.65
C PRO A 134 27.72 26.59 3.87
N PRO A 135 28.16 27.36 4.88
CA PRO A 135 29.59 27.50 5.22
C PRO A 135 30.25 26.13 5.41
N GLU A 136 31.53 25.95 5.06
CA GLU A 136 32.24 24.64 5.18
C GLU A 136 32.18 24.01 6.59
N HIS A 137 32.00 24.83 7.63
CA HIS A 137 31.86 24.36 9.03
C HIS A 137 30.46 23.81 9.34
N ILE A 138 29.50 24.02 8.42
CA ILE A 138 28.08 23.65 8.45
C ILE A 138 27.75 22.72 7.25
N ALA A 139 28.62 22.66 6.23
CA ALA A 139 28.52 21.78 5.07
C ALA A 139 28.93 20.33 5.42
N PRO A 140 28.33 19.37 4.73
CA PRO A 140 27.30 18.51 5.26
C PRO A 140 27.93 17.33 6.00
N ARG A 141 27.84 17.22 7.32
CA ARG A 141 28.22 15.95 7.97
C ARG A 141 27.36 14.76 7.48
N ALA A 142 26.20 15.06 6.86
CA ALA A 142 25.16 14.10 6.50
C ALA A 142 24.04 14.69 5.60
N GLN A 143 24.32 15.74 4.81
CA GLN A 143 23.33 16.58 4.08
C GLN A 143 22.03 16.84 4.90
N ALA A 144 22.18 17.46 6.09
CA ALA A 144 21.08 17.68 7.03
C ALA A 144 20.40 16.42 7.61
N GLY A 145 21.11 15.30 7.64
CA GLY A 145 20.66 14.07 8.27
C GLY A 145 19.83 13.17 7.34
N THR A 146 19.98 13.30 6.02
CA THR A 146 19.34 12.39 5.05
C THR A 146 20.12 11.08 4.96
N VAL A 147 19.44 9.99 4.64
CA VAL A 147 20.09 8.67 4.51
C VAL A 147 21.14 8.70 3.41
N GLU A 148 20.80 9.34 2.29
CA GLU A 148 21.65 9.53 1.12
C GLU A 148 22.87 10.40 1.47
N GLY A 149 22.67 11.48 2.21
CA GLY A 149 23.77 12.36 2.62
C GLY A 149 24.75 11.70 3.58
N ILE A 150 24.24 10.83 4.48
CA ILE A 150 25.06 10.04 5.40
C ILE A 150 25.82 8.96 4.63
N ALA A 151 25.15 8.27 3.70
CA ALA A 151 25.74 7.25 2.83
C ALA A 151 26.89 7.81 1.99
N ASP A 152 26.68 8.95 1.33
CA ASP A 152 27.71 9.65 0.55
C ASP A 152 28.90 10.08 1.42
N SER A 153 28.65 10.45 2.69
CA SER A 153 29.69 10.93 3.60
C SER A 153 30.58 9.80 4.13
N LEU A 154 30.02 8.59 4.29
CA LEU A 154 30.75 7.42 4.79
C LEU A 154 31.24 6.47 3.69
N ASP A 155 30.84 6.68 2.43
CA ASP A 155 31.09 5.77 1.30
C ASP A 155 30.48 4.37 1.54
N ILE A 156 29.23 4.36 2.00
CA ILE A 156 28.49 3.15 2.43
C ILE A 156 27.14 3.08 1.70
N GLU A 157 26.59 1.88 1.53
CA GLU A 157 25.30 1.78 0.87
C GLU A 157 24.13 2.34 1.73
N PRO A 158 23.16 3.06 1.12
CA PRO A 158 22.04 3.67 1.86
C PRO A 158 21.23 2.70 2.73
N HIS A 159 21.14 1.44 2.31
CA HIS A 159 20.39 0.42 3.05
C HIS A 159 21.09 0.04 4.37
N GLU A 160 22.42 0.06 4.42
CA GLU A 160 23.22 -0.21 5.62
C GLU A 160 23.14 0.97 6.60
N VAL A 161 23.15 2.20 6.07
CA VAL A 161 22.92 3.42 6.86
C VAL A 161 21.56 3.39 7.52
N LYS A 162 20.52 3.02 6.77
CA LYS A 162 19.16 2.89 7.33
C LYS A 162 19.11 1.86 8.46
N ALA A 163 19.70 0.69 8.27
CA ALA A 163 19.78 -0.34 9.32
C ALA A 163 20.51 0.17 10.58
N ALA A 164 21.58 0.94 10.40
CA ALA A 164 22.32 1.57 11.49
C ALA A 164 21.48 2.64 12.22
N LEU A 165 20.74 3.48 11.50
CA LEU A 165 19.85 4.49 12.08
C LEU A 165 18.68 3.87 12.84
N ASP A 166 18.01 2.88 12.25
CA ASP A 166 16.91 2.15 12.88
C ASP A 166 17.38 1.51 14.20
N ARG A 167 18.60 0.97 14.21
CA ARG A 167 19.23 0.46 15.41
C ARG A 167 19.46 1.56 16.45
N LEU A 168 20.06 2.68 16.07
CA LEU A 168 20.33 3.79 16.99
C LEU A 168 19.03 4.29 17.65
N GLN A 169 17.96 4.42 16.89
CA GLN A 169 16.65 4.82 17.40
C GLN A 169 16.11 3.84 18.44
N GLN A 170 16.21 2.53 18.17
CA GLN A 170 15.69 1.49 19.07
C GLN A 170 16.55 1.28 20.32
N ASP A 171 17.89 1.28 20.18
CA ASP A 171 18.81 0.91 21.25
C ASP A 171 19.17 2.11 22.14
N THR A 172 19.41 3.29 21.54
CA THR A 172 19.91 4.47 22.28
C THR A 172 18.84 5.51 22.57
N HIS A 173 17.76 5.57 21.78
CA HIS A 173 16.75 6.64 21.83
C HIS A 173 17.35 8.06 21.67
N GLN A 174 18.64 8.17 21.29
CA GLN A 174 19.36 9.43 21.09
C GLN A 174 19.30 9.91 19.64
N VAL A 175 18.59 9.19 18.77
CA VAL A 175 18.37 9.59 17.38
C VAL A 175 16.88 9.82 17.19
N HIS A 176 16.55 10.96 16.63
CA HIS A 176 15.19 11.38 16.35
C HIS A 176 15.05 11.68 14.86
N THR A 177 13.81 11.62 14.38
CA THR A 177 13.46 11.95 13.00
C THR A 177 12.57 13.18 12.96
N THR A 178 12.73 13.97 11.92
CA THR A 178 11.80 15.02 11.53
C THR A 178 11.50 14.89 10.04
N ASP A 179 10.25 15.16 9.67
CA ASP A 179 9.90 15.35 8.27
C ASP A 179 10.14 16.80 7.90
N TRP A 180 10.82 17.04 6.79
CA TRP A 180 11.02 18.39 6.27
C TRP A 180 10.97 18.35 4.75
N ASN A 181 10.07 19.14 4.15
CA ASN A 181 9.83 19.15 2.69
C ASN A 181 9.54 17.76 2.07
N GLY A 182 8.94 16.83 2.84
CA GLY A 182 8.64 15.47 2.39
C GLY A 182 9.85 14.52 2.39
N GLU A 183 10.96 14.93 3.00
CA GLU A 183 12.15 14.13 3.19
C GLU A 183 12.37 13.86 4.69
N THR A 184 12.64 12.60 5.04
CA THR A 184 12.92 12.21 6.43
C THR A 184 14.36 12.53 6.78
N ARG A 185 14.56 13.31 7.84
CA ARG A 185 15.88 13.70 8.34
C ARG A 185 16.10 13.20 9.76
N TYR A 186 17.31 12.71 10.01
CA TYR A 186 17.75 12.12 11.27
C TYR A 186 18.67 13.09 12.02
N TYR A 187 18.47 13.23 13.33
CA TYR A 187 19.29 14.08 14.19
C TYR A 187 19.53 13.48 15.57
N LYS A 188 20.58 13.97 16.24
CA LYS A 188 20.89 13.64 17.63
C LYS A 188 19.95 14.37 18.60
N GLY A 189 19.38 13.62 19.54
CA GLY A 189 18.78 14.15 20.76
C GLY A 189 19.87 14.60 21.74
N GLU A 190 19.62 15.71 22.42
CA GLU A 190 20.46 16.22 23.52
C GLU A 190 20.34 15.38 24.79
#